data_AF-A0AAD6KIZ3-F1
#
_entry.id   AF-A0AAD6KIZ3-F1
#
_cell.length_a   1.000
_cell.length_b   1.000
_cell.length_c   1.000
_cell.angle_alpha   90.00
_cell.angle_beta   90.00
_cell.angle_gamma   90.00
#
_symmetry.space_group_name_H-M   'P 1'
#
loop_
_entity.id
_entity.type
_entity.pdbx_description
1 polymer ?
#
loop_
_entity_poly.entity_id
_entity_poly.type
_entity_poly.pdbx_seq_one_letter_code
_entity_poly.pdbx_strand_id
1 'polypeptide(L)'
;MSVSGIQGHPLEITVVGGTRLKDTEWFSRQDPYVCVEYGGKKFRTRTCTDGGKNPTFQEKFVFTLIEGLREMTVAVWNSNTLTYDNFIGSGKIHLHKVLSQGFDDATWSLQTNTGRYAGEVRLIMHYANDNRAATGNANSAPGYGAPVPQAHGAYYSQPPTAYPGYFPYPPPAYPPPPPATYPPAPYAAPSAYYPPQPYPSPPQASAYYPPQPYPSPPQALAYYPPGPFPGVYPPQY
;
A
#
# COMPACT_ATOMS: atom_id res chain seq x y z
N MET A 1 9.03 -13.75 19.61
CA MET A 1 9.06 -15.13 19.09
C MET A 1 9.31 -15.04 17.59
N SER A 2 10.34 -15.70 17.06
CA SER A 2 10.59 -15.69 15.61
C SER A 2 9.60 -16.63 14.92
N VAL A 3 8.82 -16.12 13.98
CA VAL A 3 8.05 -16.95 13.06
C VAL A 3 9.05 -17.46 12.01
N SER A 4 9.37 -18.74 12.05
CA SER A 4 10.28 -19.41 11.11
C SER A 4 9.47 -20.32 10.19
N GLY A 5 9.93 -20.52 8.96
CA GLY A 5 9.27 -21.41 8.00
C GLY A 5 8.15 -20.71 7.21
N ILE A 6 8.29 -19.41 6.97
CA ILE A 6 7.31 -18.65 6.17
C ILE A 6 7.65 -18.64 4.68
N GLN A 7 8.87 -19.04 4.32
CA GLN A 7 9.36 -19.07 2.94
C GLN A 7 8.35 -19.76 2.01
N GLY A 8 7.96 -19.09 0.92
CA GLY A 8 7.11 -19.70 -0.10
C GLY A 8 5.61 -19.64 0.20
N HIS A 9 5.19 -19.34 1.42
CA HIS A 9 3.76 -19.27 1.75
C HIS A 9 3.08 -18.02 1.16
N PRO A 10 1.79 -18.12 0.79
CA PRO A 10 1.04 -16.98 0.28
C PRO A 10 0.68 -16.00 1.40
N LEU A 11 0.92 -14.72 1.15
CA LEU A 11 0.39 -13.60 1.90
C LEU A 11 -0.62 -12.87 1.02
N GLU A 12 -1.89 -12.89 1.43
CA GLU A 12 -2.95 -12.15 0.76
C GLU A 12 -3.02 -10.74 1.33
N ILE A 13 -3.16 -9.75 0.46
CA ILE A 13 -3.22 -8.34 0.83
C ILE A 13 -4.34 -7.69 0.04
N THR A 14 -5.31 -7.14 0.75
CA THR A 14 -6.38 -6.32 0.17
C THR A 14 -6.10 -4.86 0.48
N VAL A 15 -5.92 -4.06 -0.57
CA VAL A 15 -5.89 -2.60 -0.47
C VAL A 15 -7.33 -2.12 -0.41
N VAL A 16 -7.77 -1.65 0.76
CA VAL A 16 -9.17 -1.25 0.97
C VAL A 16 -9.40 0.17 0.44
N GLY A 17 -8.61 1.13 0.91
CA GLY A 17 -8.82 2.55 0.63
C GLY A 17 -7.76 3.44 1.24
N GLY A 18 -7.82 4.72 0.90
CA GLY A 18 -7.03 5.78 1.54
C GLY A 18 -7.91 6.72 2.33
N THR A 19 -7.36 7.37 3.35
CA THR A 19 -8.05 8.39 4.15
C THR A 19 -7.15 9.62 4.34
N ARG A 20 -7.75 10.80 4.23
CA ARG A 20 -7.07 12.09 4.45
C ARG A 20 -5.78 12.22 3.62
N LEU A 21 -5.77 11.72 2.39
CA LEU A 21 -4.61 11.82 1.51
C LEU A 21 -4.26 13.30 1.27
N LYS A 22 -2.96 13.60 1.25
CA LYS A 22 -2.48 14.92 0.85
C LYS A 22 -2.94 15.22 -0.59
N ASP A 23 -3.46 16.42 -0.81
CA ASP A 23 -3.80 16.87 -2.16
C ASP A 23 -2.55 17.20 -2.95
N THR A 24 -2.49 16.71 -4.18
CA THR A 24 -1.47 17.11 -5.15
C THR A 24 -2.01 17.94 -6.30
N GLU A 25 -3.34 18.05 -6.43
CA GLU A 25 -4.01 18.80 -7.49
C GLU A 25 -4.39 20.22 -7.03
N TRP A 26 -4.35 21.18 -7.96
CA TRP A 26 -4.81 22.55 -7.72
C TRP A 26 -6.21 22.81 -8.31
N PHE A 27 -6.49 22.29 -9.51
CA PHE A 27 -7.70 22.63 -10.29
C PHE A 27 -8.67 21.45 -10.49
N SER A 28 -8.23 20.21 -10.24
CA SER A 28 -9.03 19.00 -10.43
C SER A 28 -9.11 18.16 -9.15
N ARG A 29 -9.85 17.05 -9.20
CA ARG A 29 -9.84 16.03 -8.17
C ARG A 29 -8.73 15.04 -8.50
N GLN A 30 -7.93 14.66 -7.49
CA GLN A 30 -6.89 13.66 -7.69
C GLN A 30 -7.46 12.26 -7.98
N ASP A 31 -6.69 11.50 -8.76
CA ASP A 31 -6.92 10.14 -9.25
C ASP A 31 -5.95 9.15 -8.59
N PRO A 32 -6.11 8.83 -7.30
CA PRO A 32 -5.11 8.08 -6.57
C PRO A 32 -5.05 6.60 -7.00
N TYR A 33 -3.88 5.99 -6.86
CA TYR A 33 -3.65 4.55 -6.91
C TYR A 33 -2.58 4.14 -5.89
N VAL A 34 -2.58 2.87 -5.50
CA VAL A 34 -1.66 2.32 -4.51
C VAL A 34 -0.71 1.33 -5.15
N CYS A 35 0.58 1.46 -4.85
CA CYS A 35 1.60 0.48 -5.13
C CYS A 35 1.99 -0.25 -3.84
N VAL A 36 1.99 -1.57 -3.87
CA VAL A 36 2.47 -2.42 -2.78
C VAL A 36 3.73 -3.13 -3.26
N GLU A 37 4.80 -3.05 -2.48
CA GLU A 37 6.10 -3.62 -2.81
C GLU A 37 6.62 -4.51 -1.68
N TYR A 38 7.00 -5.73 -2.04
CA TYR A 38 7.57 -6.72 -1.12
C TYR A 38 8.57 -7.62 -1.85
N GLY A 39 9.79 -7.71 -1.33
CA GLY A 39 10.83 -8.58 -1.89
C GLY A 39 11.19 -8.28 -3.35
N GLY A 40 11.16 -7.01 -3.75
CA GLY A 40 11.40 -6.57 -5.13
C GLY A 40 10.22 -6.80 -6.09
N LYS A 41 9.14 -7.47 -5.66
CA LYS A 41 7.90 -7.56 -6.43
C LYS A 41 7.02 -6.36 -6.12
N LYS A 42 6.41 -5.78 -7.15
CA LYS A 42 5.53 -4.61 -7.05
C LYS A 42 4.20 -4.90 -7.72
N PHE A 43 3.10 -4.62 -7.02
CA PHE A 43 1.75 -4.58 -7.58
C PHE A 43 1.18 -3.18 -7.46
N ARG A 44 0.29 -2.81 -8.39
CA ARG A 44 -0.40 -1.53 -8.43
C ARG A 44 -1.90 -1.79 -8.55
N THR A 45 -2.70 -1.05 -7.79
CA THR A 45 -4.16 -1.04 -7.95
C THR A 45 -4.56 -0.31 -9.22
N ARG A 46 -5.81 -0.51 -9.68
CA ARG A 46 -6.40 0.44 -10.63
C ARG A 46 -6.42 1.84 -10.02
N THR A 47 -6.41 2.81 -10.92
CA THR A 47 -6.61 4.22 -10.57
C THR A 47 -8.06 4.43 -10.13
N CYS A 48 -8.24 5.06 -8.98
CA CYS A 48 -9.55 5.52 -8.50
C CYS A 48 -9.80 6.90 -9.11
N THR A 49 -10.36 6.93 -10.33
CA THR A 49 -10.69 8.19 -11.03
C THR A 49 -11.67 9.01 -10.22
N ASP A 50 -11.40 10.31 -10.10
CA ASP A 50 -12.09 11.24 -9.22
C ASP A 50 -12.17 10.71 -7.78
N GLY A 51 -11.12 10.04 -7.29
CA GLY A 51 -11.09 9.46 -5.95
C GLY A 51 -10.96 10.50 -4.84
N GLY A 52 -10.25 11.60 -5.12
CA GLY A 52 -10.00 12.66 -4.14
C GLY A 52 -9.18 12.19 -2.95
N LYS A 53 -9.47 12.72 -1.76
CA LYS A 53 -8.66 12.45 -0.54
C LYS A 53 -9.03 11.16 0.20
N ASN A 54 -10.13 10.52 -0.18
CA ASN A 54 -10.64 9.30 0.47
C ASN A 54 -11.04 8.23 -0.56
N PRO A 55 -10.09 7.75 -1.38
CA PRO A 55 -10.40 6.75 -2.41
C PRO A 55 -10.71 5.38 -1.84
N THR A 56 -11.49 4.59 -2.58
CA THR A 56 -11.75 3.18 -2.29
C THR A 56 -11.23 2.33 -3.45
N PHE A 57 -10.46 1.28 -3.14
CA PHE A 57 -9.83 0.41 -4.13
C PHE A 57 -10.44 -0.99 -4.12
N GLN A 58 -10.50 -1.63 -2.94
CA GLN A 58 -10.98 -3.00 -2.76
C GLN A 58 -10.29 -4.03 -3.68
N GLU A 59 -8.97 -3.91 -3.82
CA GLU A 59 -8.18 -4.77 -4.71
C GLU A 59 -7.27 -5.70 -3.91
N LYS A 60 -7.23 -6.97 -4.31
CA LYS A 60 -6.49 -8.04 -3.63
C LYS A 60 -5.28 -8.48 -4.45
N PHE A 61 -4.14 -8.59 -3.79
CA PHE A 61 -2.88 -9.12 -4.30
C PHE A 61 -2.43 -10.31 -3.46
N VAL A 62 -1.61 -11.17 -4.06
CA VAL A 62 -0.97 -12.29 -3.36
C VAL A 62 0.53 -12.20 -3.56
N PHE A 63 1.26 -12.13 -2.45
CA PHE A 63 2.72 -12.18 -2.42
C PHE A 63 3.18 -13.54 -1.90
N THR A 64 4.37 -13.95 -2.31
CA THR A 64 5.06 -15.10 -1.74
C THR A 64 5.97 -14.61 -0.63
N LEU A 65 5.78 -15.09 0.60
CA LEU A 65 6.59 -14.72 1.75
C LEU A 65 8.04 -15.16 1.59
N ILE A 66 8.94 -14.31 2.08
CA ILE A 66 10.40 -14.51 2.06
C ILE A 66 10.89 -14.56 3.51
N GLU A 67 11.63 -15.60 3.85
CA GLU A 67 12.25 -15.78 5.14
C GLU A 67 13.19 -14.60 5.46
N GLY A 68 13.21 -14.18 6.72
CA GLY A 68 13.91 -12.95 7.15
C GLY A 68 13.27 -11.61 6.73
N LEU A 69 12.46 -11.54 5.66
CA LEU A 69 11.83 -10.29 5.24
C LEU A 69 10.52 -10.02 6.02
N ARG A 70 10.52 -8.99 6.87
CA ARG A 70 9.44 -8.68 7.82
C ARG A 70 8.74 -7.34 7.57
N GLU A 71 9.13 -6.64 6.51
CA GLU A 71 8.57 -5.35 6.12
C GLU A 71 8.13 -5.37 4.65
N MET A 72 7.10 -4.59 4.35
CA MET A 72 6.74 -4.20 2.98
C MET A 72 6.54 -2.70 2.91
N THR A 73 6.61 -2.18 1.69
CA THR A 73 6.39 -0.76 1.42
C THR A 73 5.07 -0.58 0.70
N VAL A 74 4.29 0.40 1.12
CA VAL A 74 3.12 0.89 0.40
C VAL A 74 3.39 2.32 -0.04
N ALA A 75 3.02 2.68 -1.26
CA ALA A 75 3.16 4.01 -1.80
C ALA A 75 1.88 4.42 -2.55
N VAL A 76 1.40 5.62 -2.29
CA VAL A 76 0.21 6.18 -2.94
C VAL A 76 0.65 7.29 -3.88
N TRP A 77 0.08 7.25 -5.08
CA TRP A 77 0.38 8.15 -6.18
C TRP A 77 -0.93 8.71 -6.74
N ASN A 78 -0.85 9.88 -7.34
CA ASN A 78 -1.92 10.48 -8.13
C ASN A 78 -1.61 10.29 -9.62
N SER A 79 -2.54 9.68 -10.35
CA SER A 79 -2.39 9.42 -11.78
C SER A 79 -2.63 10.70 -12.58
N ASN A 80 -1.76 11.02 -13.53
CA ASN A 80 -1.96 12.13 -14.45
C ASN A 80 -1.92 11.64 -15.89
N THR A 81 -2.85 12.11 -16.73
CA THR A 81 -2.92 11.68 -18.13
C THR A 81 -1.90 12.40 -19.02
N LEU A 82 -1.60 13.67 -18.73
CA LEU A 82 -0.78 14.54 -19.56
C LEU A 82 0.63 14.79 -18.99
N THR A 83 0.84 14.46 -17.72
CA THR A 83 2.09 14.70 -16.99
C THR A 83 2.48 13.44 -16.24
N TYR A 84 3.66 13.47 -15.60
CA TYR A 84 4.05 12.39 -14.69
C TYR A 84 3.12 12.32 -13.48
N ASP A 85 2.93 11.11 -12.99
CA ASP A 85 2.18 10.85 -11.77
C ASP A 85 2.84 11.50 -10.55
N ASN A 86 2.03 12.11 -9.69
CA ASN A 86 2.52 12.80 -8.50
C ASN A 86 2.57 11.85 -7.31
N PHE A 87 3.72 11.79 -6.64
CA PHE A 87 3.84 11.05 -5.38
C PHE A 87 3.06 11.74 -4.26
N ILE A 88 2.15 11.01 -3.61
CA ILE A 88 1.40 11.50 -2.45
C ILE A 88 2.17 11.17 -1.17
N GLY A 89 2.47 9.89 -0.94
CA GLY A 89 3.19 9.43 0.24
C GLY A 89 3.42 7.92 0.28
N SER A 90 4.32 7.48 1.16
CA SER A 90 4.64 6.07 1.38
C SER A 90 4.71 5.71 2.87
N GLY A 91 4.55 4.43 3.16
CA GLY A 91 4.63 3.88 4.50
C GLY A 91 5.28 2.51 4.50
N LYS A 92 5.92 2.15 5.60
CA LYS A 92 6.44 0.81 5.86
C LYS A 92 5.49 0.05 6.77
N ILE A 93 5.16 -1.18 6.37
CA ILE A 93 4.24 -2.05 7.08
C ILE A 93 5.02 -3.22 7.64
N HIS A 94 4.92 -3.41 8.95
CA HIS A 94 5.53 -4.54 9.65
C HIS A 94 4.59 -5.74 9.58
N LEU A 95 5.11 -6.88 9.11
CA LEU A 95 4.32 -8.10 8.94
C LEU A 95 4.16 -8.92 10.23
N HIS A 96 4.74 -8.47 11.35
CA HIS A 96 4.76 -9.24 12.59
C HIS A 96 3.35 -9.65 13.07
N LYS A 97 2.36 -8.74 12.98
CA LYS A 97 0.99 -9.04 13.43
C LYS A 97 0.32 -10.10 12.55
N VAL A 98 0.31 -9.93 11.22
CA VAL A 98 -0.29 -10.93 10.32
C VAL A 98 0.45 -12.27 10.37
N LEU A 99 1.78 -12.29 10.50
CA LEU A 99 2.53 -13.54 10.61
C LEU A 99 2.29 -14.27 11.94
N SER A 100 2.05 -13.52 13.02
CA SER A 100 1.80 -14.09 14.35
C SER A 100 0.33 -14.42 14.59
N GLN A 101 -0.63 -13.76 13.94
CA GLN A 101 -2.06 -13.92 14.17
C GLN A 101 -2.79 -14.57 12.98
N GLY A 102 -2.19 -14.60 11.80
CA GLY A 102 -2.81 -15.02 10.54
C GLY A 102 -3.64 -13.92 9.87
N PHE A 103 -3.86 -12.78 10.55
CA PHE A 103 -4.71 -11.70 10.06
C PHE A 103 -4.26 -10.34 10.58
N ASP A 104 -4.38 -9.30 9.75
CA ASP A 104 -4.20 -7.91 10.17
C ASP A 104 -5.03 -6.95 9.31
N ASP A 105 -6.09 -6.37 9.89
CA ASP A 105 -6.84 -5.24 9.33
C ASP A 105 -6.44 -3.99 10.11
N ALA A 106 -5.73 -3.09 9.44
CA ALA A 106 -5.25 -1.86 10.05
C ALA A 106 -5.07 -0.73 9.03
N THR A 107 -4.77 0.44 9.57
CA THR A 107 -4.52 1.67 8.82
C THR A 107 -3.11 2.15 9.11
N TRP A 108 -2.32 2.42 8.06
CA TRP A 108 -0.94 2.87 8.15
C TRP A 108 -0.80 4.30 7.67
N SER A 109 -0.08 5.12 8.44
CA SER A 109 0.24 6.49 8.07
C SER A 109 1.22 6.53 6.90
N LEU A 110 0.98 7.45 5.98
CA LEU A 110 1.83 7.74 4.85
C LEU A 110 2.65 9.01 5.11
N GLN A 111 3.85 9.05 4.56
CA GLN A 111 4.73 10.21 4.61
C GLN A 111 5.17 10.64 3.22
N THR A 112 5.29 11.94 3.01
CA THR A 112 5.94 12.51 1.82
C THR A 112 7.43 12.18 1.81
N ASN A 113 8.13 12.47 0.71
CA ASN A 113 9.59 12.37 0.65
C ASN A 113 10.32 13.29 1.65
N THR A 114 9.62 14.27 2.20
CA THR A 114 10.12 15.17 3.25
C THR A 114 9.74 14.72 4.65
N GLY A 115 9.18 13.51 4.81
CA GLY A 115 8.77 12.94 6.10
C GLY A 115 7.50 13.54 6.69
N ARG A 116 6.77 14.39 5.95
CA ARG A 116 5.53 15.00 6.44
C ARG A 116 4.36 14.04 6.27
N TYR A 117 3.42 14.06 7.19
CA TYR A 117 2.18 13.28 7.10
C TYR A 117 1.46 13.54 5.76
N ALA A 118 1.07 12.46 5.07
CA ALA A 118 0.49 12.48 3.74
C ALA A 118 -0.87 11.76 3.65
N GLY A 119 -1.48 11.45 4.80
CA GLY A 119 -2.68 10.65 4.88
C GLY A 119 -2.40 9.24 5.38
N GLU A 120 -3.34 8.36 5.12
CA GLU A 120 -3.37 6.99 5.62
C GLU A 120 -3.86 6.03 4.54
N VAL A 121 -3.43 4.77 4.62
CA VAL A 121 -3.93 3.68 3.77
C VAL A 121 -4.40 2.52 4.65
N ARG A 122 -5.59 1.99 4.38
CA ARG A 122 -6.13 0.81 5.06
C ARG A 122 -5.87 -0.44 4.22
N LEU A 123 -5.27 -1.44 4.84
CA LEU A 123 -5.05 -2.75 4.24
C LEU A 123 -5.62 -3.84 5.14
N ILE A 124 -6.02 -4.94 4.51
CA ILE A 124 -6.36 -6.19 5.18
C ILE A 124 -5.38 -7.24 4.70
N MET A 125 -4.65 -7.86 5.60
CA MET A 125 -3.69 -8.92 5.29
C MET A 125 -4.15 -10.25 5.89
N HIS A 126 -3.95 -11.34 5.15
CA HIS A 126 -4.25 -12.69 5.61
C HIS A 126 -3.09 -13.63 5.27
N TYR A 127 -2.68 -14.42 6.26
CA TYR A 127 -1.62 -15.42 6.17
C TYR A 127 -2.17 -16.74 6.71
N ALA A 128 -2.37 -17.72 5.81
CA ALA A 128 -2.73 -19.07 6.20
C ALA A 128 -1.48 -19.75 6.81
N ASN A 129 -1.47 -19.89 8.13
CA ASN A 129 -0.47 -20.69 8.81
C ASN A 129 -1.04 -22.09 9.07
N ASP A 130 -0.63 -23.07 8.26
CA ASP A 130 -1.10 -24.46 8.39
C ASP A 130 -0.77 -25.06 9.78
N ASN A 131 0.22 -24.50 10.49
CA ASN A 131 0.56 -24.94 11.86
C ASN A 131 -0.49 -24.56 12.92
N ARG A 132 -1.42 -23.64 12.62
CA ARG A 132 -2.53 -23.27 13.53
C ARG A 132 -3.78 -24.15 13.35
N ALA A 133 -3.91 -24.83 12.21
CA ALA A 133 -5.00 -25.77 11.99
C ALA A 133 -4.83 -27.08 12.81
N ALA A 134 -3.62 -27.38 13.27
CA ALA A 134 -3.31 -28.60 14.03
C ALA A 134 -3.53 -28.51 15.54
N THR A 135 -3.90 -27.34 16.09
CA THR A 135 -4.13 -27.16 17.55
C THR A 135 -5.56 -26.75 17.91
N GLY A 136 -6.48 -26.74 16.94
CA GLY A 136 -7.91 -26.70 17.19
C GLY A 136 -8.45 -28.09 17.47
N ASN A 137 -8.44 -28.52 18.74
CA ASN A 137 -9.26 -29.63 19.21
C ASN A 137 -10.71 -29.42 18.78
N ALA A 138 -11.18 -30.17 17.79
CA ALA A 138 -12.59 -30.38 17.52
C ALA A 138 -12.91 -31.87 17.71
N ASN A 139 -12.70 -32.36 18.94
CA ASN A 139 -13.40 -33.54 19.43
C ASN A 139 -14.80 -33.11 19.89
N SER A 140 -15.77 -33.99 19.60
CA SER A 140 -17.08 -34.12 20.23
C SER A 140 -18.24 -33.29 19.66
N ALA A 141 -18.81 -33.77 18.54
CA ALA A 141 -20.27 -33.78 18.40
C ALA A 141 -20.76 -35.22 18.68
N PRO A 142 -21.49 -35.50 19.78
CA PRO A 142 -22.09 -36.80 19.98
C PRO A 142 -23.35 -36.92 19.11
N GLY A 143 -23.37 -37.93 18.25
CA GLY A 143 -24.59 -38.43 17.63
C GLY A 143 -25.40 -39.23 18.64
N TYR A 144 -26.70 -38.96 18.74
CA TYR A 144 -27.70 -39.90 19.26
C TYR A 144 -28.97 -39.78 18.42
N GLY A 145 -29.38 -40.91 17.85
CA GLY A 145 -30.71 -41.12 17.28
C GLY A 145 -31.69 -41.61 18.35
N ALA A 146 -32.95 -41.12 18.22
CA ALA A 146 -34.31 -41.69 18.46
C ALA A 146 -34.59 -42.75 19.58
N PRO A 147 -35.85 -42.99 20.07
CA PRO A 147 -37.19 -42.62 19.54
C PRO A 147 -38.34 -42.19 20.56
N VAL A 148 -39.46 -41.67 19.98
CA VAL A 148 -40.92 -41.46 20.35
C VAL A 148 -41.55 -41.89 21.73
N PRO A 149 -42.71 -41.32 22.23
CA PRO A 149 -44.04 -41.29 21.55
C PRO A 149 -45.04 -40.12 21.78
N GLN A 150 -46.12 -40.20 20.98
CA GLN A 150 -47.20 -39.25 20.63
C GLN A 150 -48.29 -39.03 21.69
N ALA A 151 -48.98 -37.87 21.61
CA ALA A 151 -50.41 -37.74 21.93
C ALA A 151 -51.14 -36.62 21.12
N HIS A 152 -51.85 -37.07 20.07
CA HIS A 152 -53.15 -36.68 19.48
C HIS A 152 -53.70 -35.22 19.55
N GLY A 153 -54.07 -34.70 18.36
CA GLY A 153 -55.05 -33.62 18.20
C GLY A 153 -55.13 -33.10 16.76
N ALA A 154 -55.94 -33.74 15.91
CA ALA A 154 -56.08 -33.45 14.48
C ALA A 154 -57.05 -32.29 14.20
N TYR A 155 -56.64 -31.36 13.32
CA TYR A 155 -57.56 -30.58 12.48
C TYR A 155 -57.01 -30.48 11.05
N TYR A 156 -57.95 -30.45 10.11
CA TYR A 156 -57.81 -30.71 8.68
C TYR A 156 -57.08 -29.62 7.86
N SER A 157 -56.39 -30.09 6.83
CA SER A 157 -56.38 -29.59 5.43
C SER A 157 -55.59 -28.34 4.99
N GLN A 158 -54.67 -28.65 4.05
CA GLN A 158 -54.30 -27.97 2.79
C GLN A 158 -53.03 -27.06 2.74
N PRO A 159 -52.25 -27.16 1.63
CA PRO A 159 -50.87 -26.66 1.53
C PRO A 159 -50.77 -25.17 1.15
N PRO A 160 -49.66 -24.49 1.51
CA PRO A 160 -49.41 -23.12 1.08
C PRO A 160 -49.08 -23.06 -0.42
N THR A 161 -49.70 -22.08 -1.06
CA THR A 161 -49.50 -21.67 -2.45
C THR A 161 -48.02 -21.37 -2.73
N ALA A 162 -47.46 -22.04 -3.73
CA ALA A 162 -46.12 -21.77 -4.23
C ALA A 162 -46.05 -20.38 -4.89
N TYR A 163 -45.11 -19.56 -4.46
CA TYR A 163 -44.68 -18.35 -5.17
C TYR A 163 -44.03 -18.76 -6.51
N PRO A 164 -44.37 -18.13 -7.65
CA PRO A 164 -43.65 -18.36 -8.89
C PRO A 164 -42.24 -17.79 -8.77
N GLY A 165 -41.25 -18.68 -8.85
CA GLY A 165 -39.83 -18.34 -8.95
C GLY A 165 -39.55 -17.55 -10.22
N TYR A 166 -38.88 -16.42 -10.06
CA TYR A 166 -38.35 -15.61 -11.15
C TYR A 166 -37.10 -16.31 -11.71
N PHE A 167 -37.23 -16.99 -12.84
CA PHE A 167 -36.08 -17.50 -13.60
C PHE A 167 -35.39 -16.32 -14.30
N PRO A 168 -34.08 -16.10 -14.12
CA PRO A 168 -33.35 -15.15 -14.94
C PRO A 168 -33.17 -15.74 -16.34
N TYR A 169 -33.65 -15.00 -17.35
CA TYR A 169 -33.40 -15.26 -18.76
C TYR A 169 -31.88 -15.28 -19.05
N PRO A 170 -31.38 -16.18 -19.91
CA PRO A 170 -30.01 -16.10 -20.39
C PRO A 170 -29.83 -14.84 -21.25
N PRO A 171 -28.65 -14.19 -21.22
CA PRO A 171 -28.38 -13.04 -22.08
C PRO A 171 -28.37 -13.47 -23.56
N PRO A 172 -28.78 -12.57 -24.48
CA PRO A 172 -28.67 -12.85 -25.91
C PRO A 172 -27.20 -13.06 -26.30
N ALA A 173 -26.95 -14.18 -26.99
CA ALA A 173 -25.66 -14.46 -27.60
C ALA A 173 -25.39 -13.43 -28.70
N TYR A 174 -24.40 -12.56 -28.50
CA TYR A 174 -23.89 -11.72 -29.57
C TYR A 174 -23.20 -12.62 -30.62
N PRO A 175 -23.44 -12.39 -31.93
CA PRO A 175 -22.65 -13.06 -32.96
C PRO A 175 -21.17 -12.65 -32.82
N PRO A 176 -20.23 -13.55 -33.16
CA PRO A 176 -18.82 -13.21 -33.15
C PRO A 176 -18.54 -12.04 -34.13
N PRO A 177 -17.60 -11.14 -33.80
CA PRO A 177 -17.19 -10.11 -34.75
C PRO A 177 -16.60 -10.76 -36.02
N PRO A 178 -16.78 -10.15 -37.20
CA PRO A 178 -16.12 -10.62 -38.40
C PRO A 178 -14.60 -10.59 -38.22
N PRO A 179 -13.85 -11.49 -38.90
CA PRO A 179 -12.40 -11.46 -38.85
C PRO A 179 -11.90 -10.09 -39.30
N ALA A 180 -11.08 -9.47 -38.47
CA ALA A 180 -10.38 -8.24 -38.82
C ALA A 180 -9.47 -8.53 -40.02
N THR A 181 -9.86 -8.03 -41.19
CA THR A 181 -8.95 -7.89 -42.32
C THR A 181 -7.96 -6.80 -41.96
N TYR A 182 -6.83 -7.19 -41.37
CA TYR A 182 -5.69 -6.30 -41.23
C TYR A 182 -5.27 -5.81 -42.62
N PRO A 183 -5.24 -4.49 -42.89
CA PRO A 183 -4.54 -4.00 -44.05
C PRO A 183 -3.05 -4.37 -43.92
N PRO A 184 -2.37 -4.71 -45.03
CA PRO A 184 -0.93 -4.97 -44.98
C PRO A 184 -0.21 -3.76 -44.39
N ALA A 185 0.71 -4.02 -43.46
CA ALA A 185 1.56 -3.01 -42.87
C ALA A 185 2.24 -2.20 -43.99
N PRO A 186 2.24 -0.85 -43.94
CA PRO A 186 3.05 -0.08 -44.86
C PRO A 186 4.51 -0.46 -44.63
N TYR A 187 5.15 -0.78 -45.73
CA TYR A 187 6.56 -1.08 -45.87
C TYR A 187 7.39 -0.11 -45.03
N ALA A 188 8.22 -0.64 -44.14
CA ALA A 188 9.20 0.16 -43.43
C ALA A 188 10.09 0.84 -44.47
N ALA A 189 10.01 2.17 -44.55
CA ALA A 189 10.96 2.96 -45.31
C ALA A 189 12.37 2.67 -44.78
N PRO A 190 13.38 2.48 -45.64
CA PRO A 190 14.74 2.30 -45.19
C PRO A 190 15.16 3.54 -44.40
N SER A 191 15.63 3.29 -43.19
CA SER A 191 16.21 4.27 -42.27
C SER A 191 17.22 5.15 -43.02
N ALA A 192 16.87 6.43 -43.18
CA ALA A 192 17.82 7.45 -43.60
C ALA A 192 18.95 7.48 -42.57
N TYR A 193 20.15 7.10 -43.00
CA TYR A 193 21.38 7.35 -42.27
C TYR A 193 21.50 8.87 -42.09
N TYR A 194 21.18 9.35 -40.90
CA TYR A 194 21.63 10.67 -40.48
C TYR A 194 23.15 10.63 -40.34
N PRO A 195 23.91 11.51 -41.00
CA PRO A 195 25.33 11.64 -40.72
C PRO A 195 25.52 12.13 -39.27
N PRO A 196 26.57 11.66 -38.56
CA PRO A 196 26.82 12.09 -37.20
C PRO A 196 27.05 13.60 -37.16
N GLN A 197 26.28 14.28 -36.31
CA GLN A 197 26.54 15.67 -35.95
C GLN A 197 27.91 15.76 -35.25
N PRO A 198 28.77 16.73 -35.60
CA PRO A 198 30.01 16.94 -34.88
C PRO A 198 29.69 17.33 -33.43
N TYR A 199 30.24 16.59 -32.48
CA TYR A 199 30.18 16.95 -31.06
C TYR A 199 30.73 18.37 -30.87
N PRO A 200 30.03 19.26 -30.15
CA PRO A 200 30.65 20.50 -29.72
C PRO A 200 31.82 20.18 -28.78
N SER A 201 32.94 20.86 -29.01
CA SER A 201 34.15 20.75 -28.18
C SER A 201 33.82 21.08 -26.72
N PRO A 202 34.39 20.36 -25.73
CA PRO A 202 34.21 20.73 -24.34
C PRO A 202 34.78 22.13 -24.09
N PRO A 203 34.15 22.94 -23.21
CA PRO A 203 34.69 24.25 -22.87
C PRO A 203 36.08 24.08 -22.29
N GLN A 204 37.05 24.83 -22.83
CA GLN A 204 38.38 24.93 -22.26
C GLN A 204 38.26 25.39 -20.80
N ALA A 205 38.91 24.64 -19.91
CA ALA A 205 39.02 24.99 -18.50
C ALA A 205 39.65 26.38 -18.38
N SER A 206 38.82 27.38 -18.07
CA SER A 206 39.28 28.66 -17.57
C SER A 206 39.94 28.45 -16.21
N ALA A 207 41.14 29.02 -16.11
CA ALA A 207 42.04 29.08 -14.97
C ALA A 207 41.42 28.78 -13.60
N TYR A 208 41.97 27.76 -12.93
CA TYR A 208 41.86 27.56 -11.49
C TYR A 208 42.25 28.85 -10.75
N TYR A 209 41.29 29.46 -10.06
CA TYR A 209 41.61 30.35 -8.94
C TYR A 209 41.92 29.48 -7.71
N PRO A 210 43.02 29.72 -6.97
CA PRO A 210 43.28 29.01 -5.73
C PRO A 210 42.25 29.41 -4.65
N PRO A 211 41.88 28.50 -3.74
CA PRO A 211 40.95 28.81 -2.67
C PRO A 211 41.55 29.82 -1.69
N GLN A 212 40.76 30.83 -1.32
CA GLN A 212 41.06 31.76 -0.23
C GLN A 212 41.13 30.99 1.11
N PRO A 213 42.14 31.23 1.96
CA PRO A 213 42.21 30.61 3.27
C PRO A 213 41.12 31.20 4.18
N TYR A 214 40.38 30.33 4.85
CA TYR A 214 39.42 30.69 5.89
C TYR A 214 40.13 31.46 7.04
N PRO A 215 39.51 32.51 7.61
CA PRO A 215 40.02 33.12 8.83
C PRO A 215 39.87 32.17 10.02
N SER A 216 40.90 32.16 10.87
CA SER A 216 40.99 31.34 12.09
C SER A 216 39.96 31.78 13.14
N PRO A 217 39.37 30.84 13.92
CA PRO A 217 38.53 31.22 15.05
C PRO A 217 39.38 31.84 16.18
N PRO A 218 38.83 32.82 16.94
CA PRO A 218 39.57 33.46 18.02
C PRO A 218 39.84 32.48 19.16
N GLN A 219 41.10 32.45 19.60
CA GLN A 219 41.54 31.66 20.75
C GLN A 219 40.95 32.22 22.04
N ALA A 220 40.27 31.36 22.81
CA ALA A 220 39.89 31.66 24.18
C ALA A 220 41.14 31.59 25.07
N LEU A 221 41.57 32.74 25.59
CA LEU A 221 42.51 32.81 26.71
C LEU A 221 41.75 32.62 28.03
N ALA A 222 42.35 31.80 28.90
CA ALA A 222 41.83 31.38 30.18
C ALA A 222 42.12 32.37 31.33
N TYR A 223 41.40 32.14 32.44
CA TYR A 223 41.61 32.58 33.84
C TYR A 223 41.03 33.93 34.31
N TYR A 224 40.05 33.89 35.25
CA TYR A 224 40.25 34.01 36.71
C TYR A 224 38.99 33.50 37.48
N PRO A 225 39.09 33.06 38.75
CA PRO A 225 38.01 32.40 39.51
C PRO A 225 37.14 33.40 40.32
N PRO A 226 35.91 33.01 40.74
CA PRO A 226 35.05 33.88 41.54
C PRO A 226 35.52 33.94 43.02
N GLY A 227 35.64 35.16 43.54
CA GLY A 227 35.90 35.45 44.94
C GLY A 227 34.71 35.17 45.88
N PRO A 228 34.93 35.14 47.20
CA PRO A 228 33.98 34.61 48.18
C PRO A 228 32.86 35.59 48.53
N PHE A 229 31.67 35.03 48.78
CA PHE A 229 30.55 35.68 49.45
C PHE A 229 30.96 36.32 50.79
N PRO A 230 30.36 37.46 51.14
CA PRO A 230 29.66 37.60 52.41
C PRO A 230 28.23 38.13 52.13
N GLY A 231 27.19 37.83 52.89
CA GLY A 231 27.08 37.85 54.34
C GLY A 231 25.83 38.69 54.67
N VAL A 232 24.90 38.06 55.36
CA VAL A 232 23.54 38.47 55.79
C VAL A 232 23.51 39.79 56.58
N TYR A 233 22.45 40.63 56.44
CA TYR A 233 21.59 41.22 57.52
C TYR A 233 20.63 42.35 57.02
N PRO A 234 19.56 42.74 57.76
CA PRO A 234 18.17 42.81 57.26
C PRO A 234 17.62 44.28 57.24
N PRO A 235 16.31 44.54 56.97
CA PRO A 235 15.85 45.90 56.69
C PRO A 235 15.61 46.68 57.99
N GLN A 236 15.82 48.00 57.92
CA GLN A 236 15.43 48.95 58.95
C GLN A 236 14.58 50.04 58.29
N TYR A 237 13.30 50.03 58.71
CA TYR A 237 12.24 51.04 58.67
C TYR A 237 11.90 51.77 57.35
#